data_AF-A0AAF1KWA8-F1
#
_entry.id   AF-A0AAF1KWA8-F1
#
_cell.length_a   1.000
_cell.length_b   1.000
_cell.length_c   1.000
_cell.angle_alpha   90.00
_cell.angle_beta   90.00
_cell.angle_gamma   90.00
#
_symmetry.space_group_name_H-M   'P 1'
#
loop_
_entity.id
_entity.type
_entity.pdbx_description
1 polymer ?
#
loop_
_entity_poly.entity_id
_entity_poly.type
_entity_poly.pdbx_seq_one_letter_code
_entity_poly.pdbx_strand_id
1 'polypeptide(L)'
;MRRGEFRCLLPTGLVYDHFGNVTLDPDTQVRETIIHFFEMFSRLGSASQTVKVFRNEGLLFPSRLHNGGTLFRPLTASTAMRVLNNPRYAGAYTYGRRQFRRTIDGKKTLRARDIDDWPACIPDAHPGYISWERHQENLKILKANGRGFEAARASIPREGPALLQGRAVCGQCGSHLRVRYAARRGRQEAWYICNRARIYRGEPMCQSIAGPPVDEAIGMLIAEQMTPAAVELALEVRKEIQARHEEADRLRCRAIERAQTEAELAQRRFMLVDPSNRLVADTLEGEWNEKLRTLASAREERERGREHDQFILDKAVHERLVAMTADFNQLWKDPDTPCRERKRLLAHIIEDVTLLKLPAEGTTKLHVRFKGGKIQTLTTMNPKSSPQQIKTKLSIIELVDRLLDDYIYPEIAEILNEQGHRPGGTARRGCQDARFTPLKVAYLIHEYKLRSRYDRLRQRGMLTRQEAAAHLNISEQTVARWAKFGLITRHAYNGHYSLYEIADGDLPQKQCSRWNPLEDRAAAYQQMQTEPRTSTGEERGVV
;
A
#
# COMPACT_ATOMS: atom_id res chain seq x y z
N MET A 1 1.59 -36.56 -35.83
CA MET A 1 1.64 -35.52 -34.78
C MET A 1 2.72 -34.47 -35.03
N ARG A 2 4.01 -34.84 -35.17
CA ARG A 2 5.10 -33.86 -35.47
C ARG A 2 4.97 -33.15 -36.83
N ARG A 3 4.23 -33.73 -37.77
CA ARG A 3 3.94 -33.17 -39.11
C ARG A 3 2.69 -32.28 -39.19
N GLY A 4 1.99 -32.01 -38.07
CA GLY A 4 0.78 -31.16 -38.09
C GLY A 4 -0.53 -31.86 -38.49
N GLU A 5 -0.49 -33.11 -38.96
CA GLU A 5 -1.65 -33.80 -39.57
C GLU A 5 -2.70 -34.34 -38.58
N PHE A 6 -2.45 -34.31 -37.26
CA PHE A 6 -3.38 -34.87 -36.27
C PHE A 6 -4.48 -33.86 -35.90
N ARG A 7 -5.75 -34.21 -36.21
CA ARG A 7 -6.92 -33.37 -35.91
C ARG A 7 -7.13 -33.20 -34.41
N CYS A 8 -6.97 -31.96 -33.95
CA CYS A 8 -7.21 -31.57 -32.55
C CYS A 8 -8.54 -30.81 -32.43
N LEU A 9 -9.12 -30.80 -31.22
CA LEU A 9 -10.23 -29.90 -30.91
C LEU A 9 -9.81 -28.43 -31.09
N LEU A 10 -10.52 -27.72 -31.97
CA LEU A 10 -10.29 -26.31 -32.26
C LEU A 10 -11.00 -25.41 -31.25
N PRO A 11 -10.40 -24.27 -30.86
CA PRO A 11 -11.08 -23.28 -30.04
C PRO A 11 -12.21 -22.58 -30.81
N THR A 12 -13.06 -21.86 -30.08
CA THR A 12 -14.12 -21.03 -30.68
C THR A 12 -13.53 -20.00 -31.64
N GLY A 13 -14.11 -19.84 -32.82
CA GLY A 13 -13.55 -19.01 -33.90
C GLY A 13 -12.78 -19.79 -34.97
N LEU A 14 -12.47 -21.07 -34.75
CA LEU A 14 -11.79 -21.90 -35.75
C LEU A 14 -12.61 -23.16 -36.05
N VAL A 15 -12.75 -23.47 -37.33
CA VAL A 15 -13.46 -24.65 -37.83
C VAL A 15 -12.56 -25.47 -38.76
N TYR A 16 -12.90 -26.73 -38.97
CA TYR A 16 -12.34 -27.50 -40.07
C TYR A 16 -13.25 -27.33 -41.28
N ASP A 17 -12.67 -27.03 -42.45
CA ASP A 17 -13.41 -27.03 -43.71
C ASP A 17 -13.69 -28.47 -44.20
N HIS A 18 -14.38 -28.58 -45.33
CA HIS A 18 -14.71 -29.87 -45.96
C HIS A 18 -13.45 -30.68 -46.34
N PHE A 19 -12.33 -30.01 -46.57
CA PHE A 19 -11.03 -30.63 -46.89
C PHE A 19 -10.23 -31.01 -45.62
N GLY A 20 -10.70 -30.63 -44.44
CA GLY A 20 -10.03 -30.88 -43.17
C GLY A 20 -8.96 -29.86 -42.81
N ASN A 21 -8.86 -28.75 -43.53
CA ASN A 21 -7.98 -27.64 -43.20
C ASN A 21 -8.62 -26.76 -42.12
N VAL A 22 -7.78 -26.13 -41.29
CA VAL A 22 -8.27 -25.19 -40.28
C VAL A 22 -8.53 -23.85 -40.95
N THR A 23 -9.76 -23.34 -40.82
CA THR A 23 -10.17 -22.03 -41.33
C THR A 23 -10.83 -21.20 -40.23
N LEU A 24 -10.95 -19.89 -40.46
CA LEU A 24 -11.69 -18.99 -39.56
C LEU A 24 -13.18 -19.35 -39.57
N ASP A 25 -13.88 -19.09 -38.47
CA ASP A 25 -15.31 -19.37 -38.34
C ASP A 25 -16.10 -18.68 -39.47
N PRO A 26 -17.02 -19.38 -40.17
CA PRO A 26 -17.81 -18.80 -41.26
C PRO A 26 -18.76 -17.69 -40.77
N ASP A 27 -19.13 -17.68 -39.49
CA ASP A 27 -19.94 -16.62 -38.90
C ASP A 27 -19.14 -15.32 -38.73
N THR A 28 -19.55 -14.28 -39.46
CA THR A 28 -18.93 -12.95 -39.42
C THR A 28 -18.96 -12.33 -38.02
N GLN A 29 -20.05 -12.50 -37.27
CA GLN A 29 -20.18 -11.94 -35.92
C GLN A 29 -19.16 -12.56 -34.97
N VAL A 30 -18.93 -13.87 -35.09
CA VAL A 30 -17.91 -14.59 -34.32
C VAL A 30 -16.52 -14.06 -34.68
N ARG A 31 -16.23 -13.85 -35.97
CA ARG A 31 -14.92 -13.35 -36.40
C ARG A 31 -14.65 -11.94 -35.87
N GLU A 32 -15.57 -11.01 -36.11
CA GLU A 32 -15.44 -9.60 -35.70
C GLU A 32 -15.29 -9.47 -34.18
N THR A 33 -16.05 -10.24 -33.40
CA THR A 33 -15.94 -10.21 -31.93
C THR A 33 -14.56 -10.65 -31.43
N ILE A 34 -13.97 -11.67 -32.07
CA ILE A 34 -12.65 -12.17 -31.70
C ILE A 34 -11.55 -11.20 -32.12
N ILE A 35 -11.66 -10.60 -33.32
CA ILE A 35 -10.74 -9.55 -33.80
C ILE A 35 -10.78 -8.37 -32.81
N HIS A 36 -11.97 -7.87 -32.51
CA HIS A 36 -12.16 -6.76 -31.58
C HIS A 36 -11.59 -7.07 -30.19
N PHE A 37 -11.75 -8.29 -29.69
CA PHE A 37 -11.15 -8.72 -28.42
C PHE A 37 -9.61 -8.57 -28.42
N PHE A 38 -8.93 -9.02 -29.48
CA PHE A 38 -7.47 -8.90 -29.58
C PHE A 38 -7.02 -7.46 -29.77
N GLU A 39 -7.75 -6.64 -30.54
CA GLU A 39 -7.50 -5.20 -30.67
C GLU A 39 -7.62 -4.48 -29.32
N MET A 40 -8.65 -4.79 -28.55
CA MET A 40 -8.87 -4.19 -27.23
C MET A 40 -7.81 -4.63 -26.22
N PHE A 41 -7.39 -5.90 -26.23
CA PHE A 41 -6.26 -6.33 -25.41
C PHE A 41 -4.95 -5.65 -25.82
N SER A 42 -4.71 -5.53 -27.12
CA SER A 42 -3.58 -4.81 -27.72
C SER A 42 -3.49 -3.36 -27.21
N ARG A 43 -4.61 -2.64 -27.16
CA ARG A 43 -4.69 -1.26 -26.65
C ARG A 43 -4.52 -1.15 -25.14
N LEU A 44 -5.13 -2.06 -24.38
CA LEU A 44 -5.22 -1.94 -22.91
C LEU A 44 -4.09 -2.66 -22.15
N GLY A 45 -3.49 -3.68 -22.76
CA GLY A 45 -2.45 -4.51 -22.16
C GLY A 45 -2.90 -5.31 -20.94
N SER A 46 -4.22 -5.52 -20.71
CA SER A 46 -4.74 -6.22 -19.53
C SER A 46 -6.03 -6.99 -19.82
N ALA A 47 -6.00 -8.31 -19.60
CA ALA A 47 -7.15 -9.19 -19.84
C ALA A 47 -8.38 -8.80 -19.00
N SER A 48 -8.17 -8.33 -17.76
CA SER A 48 -9.28 -7.89 -16.91
C SER A 48 -9.87 -6.54 -17.35
N GLN A 49 -9.06 -5.64 -17.92
CA GLN A 49 -9.59 -4.38 -18.48
C GLN A 49 -10.37 -4.64 -19.76
N THR A 50 -9.88 -5.53 -20.64
CA THR A 50 -10.63 -5.97 -21.83
C THR A 50 -12.01 -6.52 -21.45
N VAL A 51 -12.10 -7.35 -20.42
CA VAL A 51 -13.39 -7.86 -19.89
C VAL A 51 -14.30 -6.74 -19.40
N LYS A 52 -13.75 -5.71 -18.75
CA LYS A 52 -14.55 -4.57 -18.26
C LYS A 52 -15.10 -3.73 -19.43
N VAL A 53 -14.30 -3.50 -20.47
CA VAL A 53 -14.77 -2.77 -21.64
C VAL A 53 -15.90 -3.52 -22.32
N PHE A 54 -15.72 -4.82 -22.59
CA PHE A 54 -16.79 -5.68 -23.13
C PHE A 54 -18.08 -5.61 -22.29
N ARG A 55 -17.95 -5.60 -20.96
CA ARG A 55 -19.12 -5.47 -20.07
C ARG A 55 -19.78 -4.09 -20.15
N ASN A 56 -19.00 -3.01 -20.16
CA ASN A 56 -19.50 -1.65 -20.18
C ASN A 56 -20.19 -1.31 -21.52
N GLU A 57 -19.70 -1.89 -22.61
CA GLU A 57 -20.25 -1.74 -23.96
C GLU A 57 -21.38 -2.74 -24.25
N GLY A 58 -21.73 -3.61 -23.29
CA GLY A 58 -22.80 -4.61 -23.46
C GLY A 58 -22.46 -5.74 -24.44
N LEU A 59 -21.19 -5.92 -24.81
CA LEU A 59 -20.74 -6.91 -25.78
C LEU A 59 -20.67 -8.32 -25.18
N LEU A 60 -21.20 -9.29 -25.91
CA LEU A 60 -21.11 -10.71 -25.58
C LEU A 60 -19.97 -11.37 -26.36
N PHE A 61 -19.42 -12.47 -25.82
CA PHE A 61 -18.31 -13.19 -26.43
C PHE A 61 -18.74 -14.60 -26.89
N PRO A 62 -18.34 -15.04 -28.09
CA PRO A 62 -18.71 -16.34 -28.60
C PRO A 62 -18.03 -17.45 -27.79
N SER A 63 -18.76 -18.54 -27.55
CA SER A 63 -18.22 -19.71 -26.85
C SER A 63 -18.87 -20.97 -27.38
N ARG A 64 -18.04 -21.92 -27.82
CA ARG A 64 -18.49 -23.20 -28.38
C ARG A 64 -19.01 -24.14 -27.28
N LEU A 65 -20.16 -24.75 -27.53
CA LEU A 65 -20.76 -25.83 -26.74
C LEU A 65 -20.16 -27.18 -27.12
N HIS A 66 -20.34 -28.16 -26.25
CA HIS A 66 -19.87 -29.52 -26.50
C HIS A 66 -20.56 -30.18 -27.71
N ASN A 67 -21.79 -29.76 -28.03
CA ASN A 67 -22.57 -30.23 -29.17
C ASN A 67 -22.27 -29.50 -30.50
N GLY A 68 -21.23 -28.65 -30.54
CA GLY A 68 -20.80 -27.96 -31.76
C GLY A 68 -21.43 -26.59 -32.01
N GLY A 69 -22.51 -26.23 -31.30
CA GLY A 69 -23.12 -24.90 -31.41
C GLY A 69 -22.29 -23.78 -30.76
N THR A 70 -22.45 -22.54 -31.23
CA THR A 70 -21.83 -21.34 -30.63
C THR A 70 -22.88 -20.54 -29.88
N LEU A 71 -22.62 -20.17 -28.61
CA LEU A 71 -23.43 -19.20 -27.89
C LEU A 71 -22.64 -17.93 -27.55
N PHE A 72 -23.34 -16.80 -27.56
CA PHE A 72 -22.83 -15.53 -27.08
C PHE A 72 -23.15 -15.38 -25.59
N ARG A 73 -22.12 -15.16 -24.77
CA ARG A 73 -22.26 -15.00 -23.32
C ARG A 73 -21.32 -13.92 -22.79
N PRO A 74 -21.55 -13.36 -21.59
CA PRO A 74 -20.66 -12.37 -21.01
C PRO A 74 -19.21 -12.88 -20.94
N LEU A 75 -18.27 -12.05 -21.40
CA LEU A 75 -16.85 -12.38 -21.36
C LEU A 75 -16.37 -12.48 -19.91
N THR A 76 -15.68 -13.57 -19.56
CA THR A 76 -15.08 -13.77 -18.24
C THR A 76 -13.56 -13.67 -18.30
N ALA A 77 -12.92 -13.31 -17.18
CA ALA A 77 -11.47 -13.25 -17.09
C ALA A 77 -10.80 -14.59 -17.39
N SER A 78 -11.42 -15.71 -17.01
CA SER A 78 -10.93 -17.05 -17.34
C SER A 78 -10.98 -17.33 -18.85
N THR A 79 -12.07 -16.93 -19.53
CA THR A 79 -12.19 -17.09 -20.98
C THR A 79 -11.19 -16.20 -21.70
N ALA A 80 -11.05 -14.93 -21.30
CA ALA A 80 -10.05 -14.01 -21.85
C ALA A 80 -8.63 -14.57 -21.73
N MET A 81 -8.24 -15.05 -20.54
CA MET A 81 -6.93 -15.69 -20.35
C MET A 81 -6.75 -16.93 -21.22
N ARG A 82 -7.79 -17.76 -21.36
CA ARG A 82 -7.74 -18.95 -22.22
C ARG A 82 -7.54 -18.59 -23.70
N VAL A 83 -8.21 -17.55 -24.19
CA VAL A 83 -8.10 -17.07 -25.58
C VAL A 83 -6.69 -16.51 -25.82
N LEU A 84 -6.21 -15.62 -24.96
CA LEU A 84 -4.89 -14.98 -25.10
C LEU A 84 -3.72 -15.97 -25.02
N ASN A 85 -3.84 -17.04 -24.21
CA ASN A 85 -2.81 -18.08 -24.09
C ASN A 85 -2.97 -19.20 -25.14
N ASN A 86 -3.88 -19.07 -26.11
CA ASN A 86 -4.07 -20.11 -27.11
C ASN A 86 -3.39 -19.75 -28.44
N PRO A 87 -2.25 -20.39 -28.76
CA PRO A 87 -1.46 -20.12 -29.96
C PRO A 87 -2.20 -20.44 -31.27
N ARG A 88 -3.29 -21.21 -31.22
CA ARG A 88 -4.13 -21.47 -32.39
C ARG A 88 -4.78 -20.20 -32.94
N TYR A 89 -5.06 -19.19 -32.12
CA TYR A 89 -5.53 -17.90 -32.65
C TYR A 89 -4.46 -17.16 -33.46
N ALA A 90 -3.20 -17.59 -33.35
CA ALA A 90 -2.06 -17.03 -34.06
C ALA A 90 -1.63 -17.88 -35.28
N GLY A 91 -2.51 -18.76 -35.76
CA GLY A 91 -2.22 -19.64 -36.90
C GLY A 91 -1.36 -20.86 -36.59
N ALA A 92 -1.00 -21.10 -35.32
CA ALA A 92 -0.06 -22.17 -34.98
C ALA A 92 -0.74 -23.52 -34.69
N TYR A 93 -0.22 -24.57 -35.31
CA TYR A 93 -0.55 -25.95 -34.94
C TYR A 93 0.16 -26.32 -33.64
N THR A 94 -0.59 -26.79 -32.64
CA THR A 94 -0.03 -27.16 -31.33
C THR A 94 -0.55 -28.48 -30.81
N TYR A 95 0.35 -29.32 -30.33
CA TYR A 95 0.04 -30.63 -29.75
C TYR A 95 0.80 -30.86 -28.44
N GLY A 96 0.19 -31.58 -27.49
CA GLY A 96 0.87 -32.00 -26.25
C GLY A 96 1.07 -30.91 -25.19
N ARG A 97 0.23 -29.86 -25.20
CA ARG A 97 0.26 -28.73 -24.24
C ARG A 97 0.14 -29.14 -22.76
N ARG A 98 -0.33 -30.37 -22.50
CA ARG A 98 -0.54 -30.91 -21.15
C ARG A 98 0.01 -32.32 -21.07
N GLN A 99 0.70 -32.61 -19.98
CA GLN A 99 1.17 -33.94 -19.65
C GLN A 99 0.32 -34.53 -18.53
N PHE A 100 -0.13 -35.76 -18.75
CA PHE A 100 -0.76 -36.56 -17.72
C PHE A 100 0.31 -37.42 -17.06
N ARG A 101 0.42 -37.34 -15.73
CA ARG A 101 1.25 -38.25 -14.94
C ARG A 101 0.41 -38.86 -13.82
N ARG A 102 0.44 -40.18 -13.69
CA ARG A 102 -0.11 -40.86 -12.50
C ARG A 102 0.95 -40.86 -11.41
N THR A 103 0.57 -40.43 -10.21
CA THR A 103 1.41 -40.61 -9.01
C THR A 103 1.37 -42.08 -8.58
N ILE A 104 2.30 -42.47 -7.70
CA ILE A 104 2.39 -43.84 -7.16
C ILE A 104 1.07 -44.24 -6.48
N ASP A 105 0.36 -43.29 -5.86
CA ASP A 105 -0.97 -43.48 -5.26
C ASP A 105 -2.14 -43.55 -6.27
N GLY A 106 -1.86 -43.67 -7.58
CA GLY A 106 -2.87 -43.76 -8.63
C GLY A 106 -3.57 -42.44 -9.00
N LYS A 107 -3.29 -41.32 -8.30
CA LYS A 107 -3.89 -40.01 -8.60
C LYS A 107 -3.35 -39.46 -9.93
N LYS A 108 -4.26 -39.03 -10.81
CA LYS A 108 -3.92 -38.36 -12.06
C LYS A 108 -3.56 -36.90 -11.77
N THR A 109 -2.31 -36.53 -12.02
CA THR A 109 -1.85 -35.14 -11.99
C THR A 109 -1.72 -34.61 -13.42
N LEU A 110 -2.27 -33.42 -13.64
CA LEU A 110 -2.24 -32.72 -14.92
C LEU A 110 -1.26 -31.56 -14.81
N ARG A 111 -0.16 -31.62 -15.56
CA ARG A 111 0.83 -30.53 -15.62
C ARG A 111 0.78 -29.88 -17.00
N ALA A 112 0.63 -28.55 -17.03
CA ALA A 112 0.85 -27.79 -18.26
C ALA A 112 2.34 -27.78 -18.60
N ARG A 113 2.69 -27.94 -19.88
CA ARG A 113 4.08 -27.85 -20.36
C ARG A 113 4.39 -26.44 -20.81
N ASP A 114 5.64 -26.02 -20.63
CA ASP A 114 6.16 -24.81 -21.28
C ASP A 114 6.20 -25.01 -22.80
N ILE A 115 6.18 -23.90 -23.54
CA ILE A 115 6.01 -23.93 -25.02
C ILE A 115 7.13 -24.71 -25.71
N ASP A 116 8.35 -24.63 -25.18
CA ASP A 116 9.54 -25.33 -25.69
C ASP A 116 9.48 -26.85 -25.47
N ASP A 117 8.68 -27.31 -24.50
CA ASP A 117 8.50 -28.73 -24.18
C ASP A 117 7.33 -29.38 -24.96
N TRP A 118 6.70 -28.63 -25.87
CA TRP A 118 5.59 -29.14 -26.66
C TRP A 118 6.10 -30.06 -27.78
N PRO A 119 5.58 -31.29 -27.90
CA PRO A 119 5.99 -32.22 -28.96
C PRO A 119 5.79 -31.71 -30.39
N ALA A 120 4.90 -30.73 -30.60
CA ALA A 120 4.76 -30.01 -31.86
C ALA A 120 4.19 -28.60 -31.62
N CYS A 121 4.89 -27.59 -32.14
CA CYS A 121 4.45 -26.21 -32.27
C CYS A 121 4.92 -25.70 -33.63
N ILE A 122 4.02 -25.58 -34.59
CA ILE A 122 4.32 -25.17 -35.97
C ILE A 122 3.59 -23.84 -36.22
N PRO A 123 4.30 -22.70 -36.20
CA PRO A 123 3.76 -21.40 -36.60
C PRO A 123 3.21 -21.42 -38.04
N ASP A 124 2.27 -20.53 -38.34
CA ASP A 124 1.71 -20.31 -39.68
C ASP A 124 1.17 -21.56 -40.40
N ALA A 125 0.71 -22.55 -39.62
CA ALA A 125 0.11 -23.78 -40.13
C ALA A 125 -1.30 -23.58 -40.70
N HIS A 126 -1.99 -22.50 -40.31
CA HIS A 126 -3.31 -22.13 -40.79
C HIS A 126 -3.60 -20.63 -40.58
N PRO A 127 -4.66 -20.05 -41.17
CA PRO A 127 -5.05 -18.66 -40.90
C PRO A 127 -5.34 -18.44 -39.40
N GLY A 128 -4.74 -17.39 -38.84
CA GLY A 128 -4.96 -16.91 -37.48
C GLY A 128 -5.78 -15.62 -37.44
N TYR A 129 -6.32 -15.29 -36.27
CA TYR A 129 -6.91 -13.99 -35.98
C TYR A 129 -5.85 -12.91 -35.67
N ILE A 130 -4.65 -13.33 -35.30
CA ILE A 130 -3.47 -12.49 -35.05
C ILE A 130 -2.23 -13.18 -35.66
N SER A 131 -1.13 -12.45 -35.82
CA SER A 131 0.15 -13.05 -36.24
C SER A 131 0.84 -13.80 -35.09
N TRP A 132 1.81 -14.66 -35.43
CA TRP A 132 2.62 -15.38 -34.46
C TRP A 132 3.42 -14.44 -33.55
N GLU A 133 4.03 -13.40 -34.11
CA GLU A 133 4.79 -12.37 -33.39
C GLU A 133 3.87 -11.65 -32.39
N ARG A 134 2.66 -11.27 -32.84
CA ARG A 134 1.68 -10.61 -31.99
C ARG A 134 1.27 -11.47 -30.81
N HIS A 135 1.16 -12.78 -31.01
CA HIS A 135 0.88 -13.71 -29.92
C HIS A 135 2.03 -13.78 -28.91
N GLN A 136 3.28 -13.82 -29.37
CA GLN A 136 4.45 -13.81 -28.49
C GLN A 136 4.52 -12.51 -27.67
N GLU A 137 4.23 -11.36 -28.28
CA GLU A 137 4.11 -10.07 -27.57
C GLU A 137 3.01 -10.10 -26.49
N ASN A 138 1.83 -10.62 -26.83
CA ASN A 138 0.73 -10.77 -25.88
C ASN A 138 1.12 -11.65 -24.69
N LEU A 139 1.89 -12.74 -24.92
CA LEU A 139 2.41 -13.59 -23.85
C LEU A 139 3.44 -12.85 -22.97
N LYS A 140 4.31 -12.02 -23.55
CA LYS A 140 5.23 -11.15 -22.79
C LYS A 140 4.45 -10.19 -21.87
N ILE A 141 3.40 -9.53 -22.40
CA ILE A 141 2.52 -8.64 -21.63
C ILE A 141 1.83 -9.41 -20.49
N LEU A 142 1.30 -10.60 -20.77
CA LEU A 142 0.66 -11.44 -19.75
C LEU A 142 1.63 -11.89 -18.64
N LYS A 143 2.86 -12.27 -19.00
CA LYS A 143 3.90 -12.65 -18.05
C LYS A 143 4.31 -11.47 -17.19
N ALA A 144 4.47 -10.28 -17.78
CA ALA A 144 4.73 -9.03 -17.06
C ALA A 144 3.56 -8.66 -16.11
N ASN A 145 2.32 -8.99 -16.45
CA ASN A 145 1.16 -8.74 -15.59
C ASN A 145 0.96 -9.78 -14.44
N GLY A 146 1.82 -10.80 -14.36
CA GLY A 146 1.76 -11.88 -13.37
C GLY A 146 1.90 -11.44 -11.90
N ARG A 147 1.69 -12.38 -10.96
CA ARG A 147 1.71 -12.11 -9.50
C ARG A 147 3.09 -12.30 -8.83
N GLY A 148 4.12 -12.68 -9.58
CA GLY A 148 5.50 -12.77 -9.10
C GLY A 148 6.09 -11.37 -8.86
N PHE A 149 7.23 -11.25 -8.16
CA PHE A 149 7.81 -9.93 -7.86
C PHE A 149 8.30 -9.19 -9.09
N GLU A 150 9.06 -9.85 -9.96
CA GLU A 150 9.50 -9.27 -11.24
C GLU A 150 8.31 -8.86 -12.10
N ALA A 151 7.26 -9.68 -12.11
CA ALA A 151 6.00 -9.34 -12.75
C ALA A 151 5.30 -8.14 -12.07
N ALA A 152 5.22 -8.07 -10.74
CA ALA A 152 4.65 -6.92 -10.04
C ALA A 152 5.45 -5.62 -10.29
N ARG A 153 6.77 -5.73 -10.44
CA ARG A 153 7.70 -4.63 -10.74
C ARG A 153 7.59 -4.16 -12.21
N ALA A 154 7.35 -5.09 -13.13
CA ALA A 154 7.12 -4.83 -14.56
C ALA A 154 5.65 -4.50 -14.91
N SER A 155 4.71 -4.85 -14.04
CA SER A 155 3.28 -4.62 -14.26
C SER A 155 2.95 -3.14 -14.20
N ILE A 156 1.98 -2.72 -15.01
CA ILE A 156 1.46 -1.35 -15.00
C ILE A 156 0.97 -1.02 -13.58
N PRO A 157 1.47 0.08 -12.96
CA PRO A 157 1.05 0.47 -11.62
C PRO A 157 -0.47 0.57 -11.54
N ARG A 158 -1.06 -0.05 -10.51
CA ARG A 158 -2.51 -0.04 -10.29
C ARG A 158 -2.92 1.17 -9.48
N GLU A 159 -4.20 1.50 -9.56
CA GLU A 159 -4.83 2.50 -8.72
C GLU A 159 -4.64 2.21 -7.22
N GLY A 160 -4.64 3.29 -6.43
CA GLY A 160 -4.57 3.25 -4.96
C GLY A 160 -3.37 4.01 -4.39
N PRO A 161 -3.40 4.34 -3.09
CA PRO A 161 -2.46 5.29 -2.48
C PRO A 161 -1.05 4.76 -2.21
N ALA A 162 -0.81 3.44 -2.28
CA ALA A 162 0.49 2.86 -1.95
C ALA A 162 1.53 3.14 -3.03
N LEU A 163 2.46 4.05 -2.76
CA LEU A 163 3.44 4.53 -3.73
C LEU A 163 4.47 3.45 -4.12
N LEU A 164 4.91 2.63 -3.17
CA LEU A 164 5.92 1.58 -3.38
C LEU A 164 5.32 0.22 -3.80
N GLN A 165 4.13 0.24 -4.42
CA GLN A 165 3.50 -0.98 -4.92
C GLN A 165 4.44 -1.72 -5.90
N GLY A 166 4.80 -2.97 -5.56
CA GLY A 166 5.70 -3.79 -6.38
C GLY A 166 7.20 -3.46 -6.23
N ARG A 167 7.57 -2.51 -5.36
CA ARG A 167 8.96 -2.09 -5.11
C ARG A 167 9.41 -2.21 -3.66
N ALA A 168 8.48 -2.38 -2.72
CA ALA A 168 8.82 -2.56 -1.32
C ALA A 168 9.35 -3.97 -1.01
N VAL A 169 10.52 -4.05 -0.37
CA VAL A 169 11.21 -5.28 0.05
C VAL A 169 11.30 -5.33 1.58
N CYS A 170 11.11 -6.50 2.17
CA CYS A 170 11.20 -6.71 3.62
C CYS A 170 12.67 -6.77 4.06
N GLY A 171 13.09 -5.85 4.92
CA GLY A 171 14.45 -5.83 5.48
C GLY A 171 14.77 -6.99 6.45
N GLN A 172 13.77 -7.76 6.89
CA GLN A 172 13.97 -8.90 7.80
C GLN A 172 14.22 -10.23 7.07
N CYS A 173 13.58 -10.44 5.92
CA CYS A 173 13.63 -11.74 5.22
C CYS A 173 13.89 -11.64 3.72
N GLY A 174 14.16 -10.44 3.19
CA GLY A 174 14.40 -10.17 1.78
C GLY A 174 13.18 -10.38 0.86
N SER A 175 12.06 -10.88 1.39
CA SER A 175 10.84 -11.10 0.60
C SER A 175 10.09 -9.80 0.33
N HIS A 176 9.38 -9.75 -0.78
CA HIS A 176 8.62 -8.57 -1.17
C HIS A 176 7.40 -8.34 -0.30
N LEU A 177 7.14 -7.06 -0.03
CA LEU A 177 5.98 -6.63 0.72
C LEU A 177 4.77 -6.53 -0.22
N ARG A 178 3.64 -7.10 0.20
CA ARG A 178 2.36 -6.91 -0.48
C ARG A 178 1.70 -5.66 0.05
N VAL A 179 0.95 -4.98 -0.82
CA VAL A 179 0.08 -3.88 -0.40
C VAL A 179 -1.24 -4.45 0.06
N ARG A 180 -1.64 -4.11 1.27
CA ARG A 180 -3.01 -4.28 1.76
C ARG A 180 -3.64 -2.91 1.88
N TYR A 181 -4.76 -2.72 1.19
CA TYR A 181 -5.62 -1.57 1.43
C TYR A 181 -6.59 -1.89 2.56
N ALA A 182 -6.73 -0.95 3.47
CA ALA A 182 -7.76 -0.98 4.49
C ALA A 182 -8.55 0.32 4.38
N ALA A 183 -9.85 0.21 4.14
CA ALA A 183 -10.74 1.34 4.34
C ALA A 183 -10.83 1.58 5.84
N ARG A 184 -10.17 2.64 6.33
CA ARG A 184 -10.25 3.05 7.72
C ARG A 184 -10.64 4.51 7.75
N ARG A 185 -11.64 4.83 8.58
CA ARG A 185 -12.00 6.22 8.90
C ARG A 185 -12.38 7.06 7.65
N GLY A 186 -12.93 6.43 6.60
CA GLY A 186 -13.35 7.09 5.35
C GLY A 186 -12.23 7.39 4.34
N ARG A 187 -10.98 7.01 4.65
CA ARG A 187 -9.83 7.08 3.74
C ARG A 187 -9.33 5.66 3.45
N GLN A 188 -8.87 5.44 2.23
CA GLN A 188 -8.16 4.20 1.91
C GLN A 188 -6.73 4.31 2.44
N GLU A 189 -6.42 3.58 3.51
CA GLU A 189 -5.06 3.47 4.03
C GLU A 189 -4.33 2.31 3.36
N ALA A 190 -3.08 2.54 3.00
CA ALA A 190 -2.19 1.51 2.47
C ALA A 190 -1.28 0.97 3.57
N TRP A 191 -1.05 -0.34 3.55
CA TRP A 191 -0.15 -1.05 4.45
C TRP A 191 0.77 -1.96 3.65
N TYR A 192 2.07 -1.90 3.93
CA TYR A 192 3.07 -2.82 3.39
C TYR A 192 3.21 -4.02 4.33
N ILE A 193 2.88 -5.21 3.83
CA ILE A 193 2.74 -6.42 4.63
C ILE A 193 3.63 -7.53 4.09
N CYS A 194 4.49 -8.07 4.96
CA CYS A 194 5.29 -9.25 4.69
C CYS A 194 4.65 -10.45 5.38
N ASN A 195 3.76 -11.15 4.67
CA ASN A 195 3.02 -12.30 5.19
C ASN A 195 3.33 -13.61 4.45
N ARG A 196 4.45 -13.69 3.72
CA ARG A 196 4.81 -14.87 2.93
C ARG A 196 4.99 -16.10 3.84
N ALA A 197 5.75 -15.95 4.91
CA ALA A 197 5.91 -16.96 5.96
C ALA A 197 4.55 -17.45 6.49
N ARG A 198 3.64 -16.53 6.82
CA ARG A 198 2.28 -16.85 7.26
C ARG A 198 1.43 -17.61 6.24
N ILE A 199 1.50 -17.23 4.96
CA ILE A 199 0.68 -17.85 3.90
C ILE A 199 1.19 -19.25 3.55
N TYR A 200 2.51 -19.45 3.47
CA TYR A 200 3.09 -20.69 2.96
C TYR A 200 3.53 -21.67 4.05
N ARG A 201 3.85 -21.19 5.26
CA ARG A 201 4.38 -22.01 6.37
C ARG A 201 3.59 -21.90 7.66
N GLY A 202 2.53 -21.08 7.71
CA GLY A 202 1.72 -20.88 8.92
C GLY A 202 2.41 -20.08 10.04
N GLU A 203 3.59 -19.52 9.78
CA GLU A 203 4.39 -18.75 10.74
C GLU A 203 3.79 -17.35 11.02
N PRO A 204 4.23 -16.66 12.10
CA PRO A 204 3.90 -15.26 12.30
C PRO A 204 4.27 -14.37 11.10
N MET A 205 3.55 -13.27 10.94
CA MET A 205 3.83 -12.27 9.91
C MET A 205 5.15 -11.55 10.24
N CYS A 206 6.10 -11.51 9.29
CA CYS A 206 7.41 -10.90 9.51
C CYS A 206 7.29 -9.42 9.88
N GLN A 207 6.60 -8.62 9.05
CA GLN A 207 6.47 -7.18 9.24
C GLN A 207 5.14 -6.65 8.70
N SER A 208 4.62 -5.61 9.36
CA SER A 208 3.53 -4.78 8.86
C SER A 208 3.82 -3.30 9.14
N ILE A 209 3.89 -2.53 8.06
CA ILE A 209 4.36 -1.15 8.02
C ILE A 209 3.24 -0.30 7.42
N ALA A 210 2.95 0.83 8.05
CA ALA A 210 1.97 1.77 7.52
C ALA A 210 2.56 2.49 6.29
N GLY A 211 1.79 2.55 5.21
CA GLY A 211 2.19 3.18 3.96
C GLY A 211 2.40 4.68 4.04
N PRO A 212 1.50 5.49 4.67
CA PRO A 212 1.55 6.94 4.55
C PRO A 212 2.88 7.59 4.97
N PRO A 213 3.47 7.29 6.15
CA PRO A 213 4.75 7.91 6.54
C PRO A 213 5.91 7.53 5.62
N VAL A 214 5.88 6.30 5.08
CA VAL A 214 6.89 5.80 4.15
C VAL A 214 6.75 6.49 2.79
N ASP A 215 5.53 6.54 2.26
CA ASP A 215 5.25 7.11 0.95
C ASP A 215 5.50 8.62 0.92
N GLU A 216 5.21 9.32 2.03
CA GLU A 216 5.53 10.74 2.20
C GLU A 216 7.05 10.99 2.20
N ALA A 217 7.82 10.22 2.98
CA ALA A 217 9.28 10.36 3.01
C ALA A 217 9.94 10.06 1.65
N ILE A 218 9.46 9.03 0.94
CA ILE A 218 9.94 8.74 -0.41
C ILE A 218 9.53 9.84 -1.40
N GLY A 219 8.30 10.34 -1.29
CA GLY A 219 7.82 11.44 -2.13
C GLY A 219 8.67 12.70 -1.97
N MET A 220 8.99 13.09 -0.73
CA MET A 220 9.89 14.21 -0.45
C MET A 220 11.28 13.97 -1.03
N LEU A 221 11.85 12.79 -0.82
CA LEU A 221 13.17 12.45 -1.36
C LEU A 221 13.24 12.59 -2.88
N ILE A 222 12.23 12.06 -3.59
CA ILE A 222 12.19 12.15 -5.06
C ILE A 222 12.05 13.61 -5.49
N ALA A 223 11.16 14.38 -4.84
CA ALA A 223 10.96 15.79 -5.16
C ALA A 223 12.23 16.63 -4.92
N GLU A 224 13.00 16.33 -3.88
CA GLU A 224 14.27 17.01 -3.58
C GLU A 224 15.39 16.68 -4.57
N GLN A 225 15.43 15.46 -5.12
CA GLN A 225 16.50 15.06 -6.05
C GLN A 225 16.23 15.42 -7.50
N MET A 226 14.96 15.63 -7.88
CA MET A 226 14.57 16.03 -9.23
C MET A 226 14.71 17.54 -9.42
N THR A 227 15.95 18.03 -9.33
CA THR A 227 16.30 19.44 -9.57
C THR A 227 16.70 19.66 -11.04
N PRO A 228 16.51 20.88 -11.59
CA PRO A 228 16.97 21.22 -12.94
C PRO A 228 18.45 20.91 -13.16
N ALA A 229 19.32 21.26 -12.21
CA ALA A 229 20.76 20.99 -12.29
C ALA A 229 21.10 19.48 -12.35
N ALA A 230 20.37 18.64 -11.61
CA ALA A 230 20.56 17.19 -11.68
C ALA A 230 20.13 16.61 -13.03
N VAL A 231 19.10 17.20 -13.65
CA VAL A 231 18.61 16.79 -14.97
C VAL A 231 19.55 17.27 -16.08
N GLU A 232 20.08 18.49 -15.98
CA GLU A 232 21.10 18.99 -16.91
C GLU A 232 22.35 18.09 -16.93
N LEU A 233 22.88 17.73 -15.76
CA LEU A 233 24.03 16.82 -15.64
C LEU A 233 23.72 15.45 -16.25
N ALA A 234 22.53 14.88 -15.98
CA ALA A 234 22.12 13.60 -16.55
C ALA A 234 21.99 13.65 -18.09
N LEU A 235 21.53 14.79 -18.62
CA LEU A 235 21.45 15.02 -20.07
C LEU A 235 22.84 15.20 -20.69
N GLU A 236 23.78 15.79 -19.98
CA GLU A 236 25.17 15.95 -20.42
C GLU A 236 25.92 14.62 -20.48
N VAL A 237 25.81 13.80 -19.44
CA VAL A 237 26.31 12.41 -19.45
C VAL A 237 25.70 11.61 -20.60
N ARG A 238 24.43 11.85 -20.91
CA ARG A 238 23.76 11.18 -22.03
C ARG A 238 24.25 11.68 -23.39
N LYS A 239 24.57 12.97 -23.55
CA LYS A 239 25.22 13.51 -24.77
C LYS A 239 26.58 12.86 -25.00
N GLU A 240 27.35 12.65 -23.93
CA GLU A 240 28.64 11.95 -24.01
C GLU A 240 28.46 10.48 -24.45
N ILE A 241 27.47 9.77 -23.89
CA ILE A 241 27.14 8.39 -24.31
C ILE A 241 26.70 8.37 -25.79
N GLN A 242 25.86 9.31 -26.20
CA GLN A 242 25.42 9.48 -27.60
C GLN A 242 26.62 9.68 -28.54
N ALA A 243 27.56 10.55 -28.18
CA ALA A 243 28.77 10.80 -28.96
C ALA A 243 29.60 9.52 -29.15
N ARG A 244 29.73 8.69 -28.11
CA ARG A 244 30.40 7.38 -28.19
C ARG A 244 29.67 6.39 -29.09
N HIS A 245 28.34 6.36 -29.06
CA HIS A 245 27.54 5.53 -29.98
C HIS A 245 27.71 6.00 -31.44
N GLU A 246 27.70 7.30 -31.69
CA GLU A 246 27.94 7.87 -33.03
C GLU A 246 29.34 7.56 -33.54
N GLU A 247 30.36 7.62 -32.68
CA GLU A 247 31.73 7.22 -33.02
C GLU A 247 31.79 5.72 -33.35
N ALA A 248 31.12 4.87 -32.55
CA ALA A 248 31.03 3.44 -32.83
C ALA A 248 30.30 3.14 -34.16
N ASP A 249 29.21 3.83 -34.48
CA ASP A 249 28.52 3.66 -35.78
C ASP A 249 29.41 4.11 -36.94
N ARG A 250 30.18 5.20 -36.80
CA ARG A 250 31.16 5.61 -37.82
C ARG A 250 32.20 4.53 -38.09
N LEU A 251 32.71 3.86 -37.05
CA LEU A 251 33.65 2.75 -37.21
C LEU A 251 33.01 1.54 -37.91
N ARG A 252 31.74 1.22 -37.60
CA ARG A 252 30.98 0.16 -38.27
C ARG A 252 30.74 0.48 -39.75
N CYS A 253 30.40 1.73 -40.09
CA CYS A 253 30.28 2.20 -41.48
C CYS A 253 31.58 1.98 -42.26
N ARG A 254 32.73 2.37 -41.70
CA ARG A 254 34.04 2.13 -42.33
C ARG A 254 34.37 0.64 -42.49
N ALA A 255 33.88 -0.23 -41.60
CA ALA A 255 34.04 -1.67 -41.74
C ALA A 255 33.21 -2.22 -42.91
N ILE A 256 31.98 -1.72 -43.10
CA ILE A 256 31.14 -2.06 -44.25
C ILE A 256 31.80 -1.61 -45.55
N GLU A 257 32.29 -0.37 -45.63
CA GLU A 257 32.96 0.16 -46.83
C GLU A 257 34.17 -0.69 -47.26
N ARG A 258 35.00 -1.11 -46.29
CA ARG A 258 36.13 -2.03 -46.54
C ARG A 258 35.66 -3.38 -47.05
N ALA A 259 34.67 -3.99 -46.40
CA ALA A 259 34.13 -5.28 -46.80
C ALA A 259 33.45 -5.24 -48.19
N GLN A 260 32.80 -4.12 -48.53
CA GLN A 260 32.25 -3.88 -49.88
C GLN A 260 33.35 -3.84 -50.92
N THR A 261 34.40 -3.05 -50.68
CA THR A 261 35.54 -2.91 -51.59
C THR A 261 36.23 -4.26 -51.83
N GLU A 262 36.42 -5.06 -50.79
CA GLU A 262 37.01 -6.40 -50.90
C GLU A 262 36.12 -7.39 -51.65
N ALA A 263 34.81 -7.35 -51.44
CA ALA A 263 33.85 -8.20 -52.15
C ALA A 263 33.78 -7.84 -53.65
N GLU A 264 33.79 -6.56 -53.98
CA GLU A 264 33.83 -6.06 -55.36
C GLU A 264 35.13 -6.45 -56.07
N LEU A 265 36.27 -6.39 -55.37
CA LEU A 265 37.55 -6.83 -55.91
C LEU A 265 37.57 -8.35 -56.18
N ALA A 266 37.06 -9.15 -55.24
CA ALA A 266 36.95 -10.60 -55.40
C ALA A 266 36.01 -10.97 -56.57
N GLN A 267 34.89 -10.26 -56.70
CA GLN A 267 33.98 -10.41 -57.83
C GLN A 267 34.69 -10.14 -59.17
N ARG A 268 35.42 -9.02 -59.28
CA ARG A 268 36.15 -8.68 -60.51
C ARG A 268 37.19 -9.74 -60.87
N ARG A 269 37.90 -10.31 -59.89
CA ARG A 269 38.87 -11.39 -60.11
C ARG A 269 38.19 -12.66 -60.64
N PHE A 270 37.07 -13.05 -60.05
CA PHE A 270 36.28 -14.19 -60.51
C PHE A 270 35.78 -14.00 -61.96
N MET A 271 35.23 -12.82 -62.27
CA MET A 271 34.70 -12.50 -63.60
C MET A 271 35.76 -12.46 -64.72
N LEU A 272 37.04 -12.31 -64.36
CA LEU A 272 38.16 -12.27 -65.31
C LEU A 272 38.79 -13.65 -65.57
N VAL A 273 38.41 -14.69 -64.83
CA VAL A 273 38.96 -16.04 -65.02
C VAL A 273 38.35 -16.72 -66.24
N ASP A 274 39.19 -17.42 -67.01
CA ASP A 274 38.75 -18.25 -68.12
C ASP A 274 37.92 -19.45 -67.60
N PRO A 275 36.69 -19.67 -68.10
CA PRO A 275 35.83 -20.78 -67.68
C PRO A 275 36.44 -22.18 -67.84
N SER A 276 37.44 -22.33 -68.71
CA SER A 276 38.16 -23.61 -68.89
C SER A 276 39.06 -23.96 -67.70
N ASN A 277 39.47 -22.98 -66.88
CA ASN A 277 40.30 -23.17 -65.69
C ASN A 277 39.45 -23.44 -64.43
N ARG A 278 38.70 -24.54 -64.46
CA ARG A 278 37.67 -24.89 -63.46
C ARG A 278 38.15 -24.82 -62.00
N LEU A 279 39.34 -25.33 -61.69
CA LEU A 279 39.87 -25.35 -60.32
C LEU A 279 40.19 -23.94 -59.79
N VAL A 280 40.61 -23.02 -60.65
CA VAL A 280 40.87 -21.62 -60.29
C VAL A 280 39.55 -20.87 -60.13
N ALA A 281 38.58 -21.14 -61.00
CA ALA A 281 37.22 -20.59 -60.90
C ALA A 281 36.54 -20.99 -59.58
N ASP A 282 36.57 -22.27 -59.22
CA ASP A 282 35.98 -22.79 -57.97
C ASP A 282 36.63 -22.14 -56.73
N THR A 283 37.96 -21.89 -56.78
CA THR A 283 38.68 -21.24 -55.68
C THR A 283 38.30 -19.76 -55.54
N LEU A 284 38.26 -19.02 -56.66
CA LEU A 284 37.87 -17.60 -56.65
C LEU A 284 36.39 -17.39 -56.32
N GLU A 285 35.52 -18.33 -56.71
CA GLU A 285 34.11 -18.35 -56.30
C GLU A 285 34.00 -18.54 -54.79
N GLY A 286 34.77 -19.48 -54.22
CA GLY A 286 34.88 -19.67 -52.77
C GLY A 286 35.32 -18.41 -52.02
N GLU A 287 36.37 -17.74 -52.53
CA GLU A 287 36.85 -16.46 -51.98
C GLU A 287 35.81 -15.35 -52.08
N TRP A 288 35.12 -15.21 -53.21
CA TRP A 288 34.07 -14.22 -53.39
C TRP A 288 32.89 -14.47 -52.43
N ASN A 289 32.45 -15.72 -52.29
CA ASN A 289 31.42 -16.12 -51.35
C ASN A 289 31.81 -15.84 -49.89
N GLU A 290 33.08 -15.99 -49.53
CA GLU A 290 33.59 -15.64 -48.20
C GLU A 290 33.54 -14.12 -47.95
N LYS A 291 33.94 -13.30 -48.94
CA LYS A 291 33.87 -11.84 -48.85
C LYS A 291 32.43 -11.33 -48.79
N LEU A 292 31.50 -11.95 -49.52
CA LEU A 292 30.06 -11.65 -49.43
C LEU A 292 29.49 -11.98 -48.05
N ARG A 293 29.88 -13.11 -47.45
CA ARG A 293 29.49 -13.46 -46.07
C ARG A 293 30.05 -12.46 -45.05
N THR A 294 31.31 -12.05 -45.19
CA THR A 294 31.93 -11.01 -44.34
C THR A 294 31.18 -9.68 -44.43
N LEU A 295 30.80 -9.25 -45.65
CA LEU A 295 29.99 -8.05 -45.87
C LEU A 295 28.60 -8.16 -45.22
N ALA A 296 27.93 -9.31 -45.37
CA ALA A 296 26.63 -9.55 -44.75
C ALA A 296 26.71 -9.47 -43.22
N SER A 297 27.70 -10.12 -42.60
CA SER A 297 27.92 -10.05 -41.15
C SER A 297 28.21 -8.63 -40.66
N ALA A 298 28.99 -7.83 -41.40
CA ALA A 298 29.27 -6.44 -41.05
C ALA A 298 28.00 -5.55 -41.10
N ARG A 299 27.08 -5.81 -42.03
CA ARG A 299 25.79 -5.12 -42.13
C ARG A 299 24.86 -5.50 -40.97
N GLU A 300 24.74 -6.79 -40.67
CA GLU A 300 23.93 -7.26 -39.53
C GLU A 300 24.45 -6.73 -38.19
N GLU A 301 25.76 -6.65 -38.00
CA GLU A 301 26.36 -6.13 -36.76
C GLU A 301 26.03 -4.63 -36.58
N ARG A 302 26.00 -3.86 -37.67
CA ARG A 302 25.56 -2.47 -37.64
C ARG A 302 24.08 -2.35 -37.33
N GLU A 303 23.22 -3.17 -37.95
CA GLU A 303 21.79 -3.16 -37.68
C GLU A 303 21.50 -3.51 -36.22
N ARG A 304 22.10 -4.58 -35.69
CA ARG A 304 22.00 -4.94 -34.27
C ARG A 304 22.51 -3.83 -33.35
N GLY A 305 23.63 -3.19 -33.70
CA GLY A 305 24.14 -2.04 -32.96
C GLY A 305 23.16 -0.85 -32.98
N ARG A 306 22.60 -0.53 -34.14
CA ARG A 306 21.66 0.59 -34.31
C ARG A 306 20.35 0.38 -33.56
N GLU A 307 19.84 -0.86 -33.54
CA GLU A 307 18.67 -1.23 -32.74
C GLU A 307 18.93 -1.10 -31.23
N HIS A 308 20.17 -1.38 -30.80
CA HIS A 308 20.58 -1.21 -29.40
C HIS A 308 20.78 0.27 -29.02
N ASP A 309 21.29 1.07 -29.95
CA ASP A 309 21.72 2.46 -29.73
C ASP A 309 20.58 3.49 -29.94
N GLN A 310 19.38 3.06 -30.39
CA GLN A 310 18.29 3.97 -30.76
C GLN A 310 17.54 4.55 -29.54
N PHE A 311 17.95 5.74 -29.09
CA PHE A 311 17.03 6.73 -28.52
C PHE A 311 17.62 8.15 -28.62
N ILE A 312 17.21 8.89 -29.65
CA ILE A 312 17.62 10.28 -29.87
C ILE A 312 16.67 11.21 -29.11
N LEU A 313 17.21 12.03 -28.22
CA LEU A 313 16.47 13.11 -27.56
C LEU A 313 16.59 14.38 -28.41
N ASP A 314 15.45 14.83 -28.93
CA ASP A 314 15.34 16.11 -29.65
C ASP A 314 15.57 17.30 -28.70
N LYS A 315 16.16 18.38 -29.20
CA LYS A 315 16.44 19.61 -28.45
C LYS A 315 15.16 20.26 -27.89
N ALA A 316 14.05 20.16 -28.62
CA ALA A 316 12.75 20.60 -28.12
C ALA A 316 12.23 19.72 -26.95
N VAL A 317 12.65 18.45 -26.86
CA VAL A 317 12.34 17.58 -25.72
C VAL A 317 13.24 17.91 -24.53
N HIS A 318 14.49 18.30 -24.77
CA HIS A 318 15.43 18.76 -23.74
C HIS A 318 14.89 19.99 -22.98
N GLU A 319 14.51 21.05 -23.69
CA GLU A 319 13.99 22.28 -23.06
C GLU A 319 12.70 22.03 -22.28
N ARG A 320 11.82 21.17 -22.79
CA ARG A 320 10.61 20.74 -22.07
C ARG A 320 10.92 19.94 -20.80
N LEU A 321 11.90 19.04 -20.84
CA LEU A 321 12.29 18.25 -19.67
C LEU A 321 12.85 19.14 -18.55
N VAL A 322 13.68 20.13 -18.89
CA VAL A 322 14.21 21.08 -17.90
C VAL A 322 13.09 21.95 -17.31
N ALA A 323 12.20 22.50 -18.15
CA ALA A 323 11.04 23.28 -17.67
C ALA A 323 10.13 22.45 -16.74
N MET A 324 9.82 21.21 -17.09
CA MET A 324 9.00 20.31 -16.27
C MET A 324 9.64 19.97 -14.91
N THR A 325 10.97 20.07 -14.79
CA THR A 325 11.65 19.78 -13.51
C THR A 325 11.56 20.92 -12.51
N ALA A 326 11.45 22.16 -12.97
CA ALA A 326 11.15 23.30 -12.11
C ALA A 326 9.77 23.14 -11.44
N ASP A 327 8.80 22.61 -12.18
CA ASP A 327 7.44 22.37 -11.71
C ASP A 327 7.25 20.99 -11.05
N PHE A 328 8.28 20.14 -11.02
CA PHE A 328 8.13 18.74 -10.61
C PHE A 328 7.65 18.60 -9.16
N ASN A 329 8.13 19.45 -8.25
CA ASN A 329 7.68 19.45 -6.86
C ASN A 329 6.19 19.85 -6.74
N GLN A 330 5.74 20.79 -7.57
CA GLN A 330 4.35 21.22 -7.63
C GLN A 330 3.46 20.11 -8.20
N LEU A 331 3.86 19.50 -9.33
CA LEU A 331 3.20 18.34 -9.94
C LEU A 331 3.13 17.15 -8.96
N TRP A 332 4.21 16.88 -8.23
CA TRP A 332 4.24 15.77 -7.29
C TRP A 332 3.28 15.97 -6.11
N LYS A 333 3.14 17.21 -5.62
CA LYS A 333 2.25 17.57 -4.51
C LYS A 333 0.80 17.82 -4.95
N ASP A 334 0.56 18.02 -6.23
CA ASP A 334 -0.76 18.32 -6.78
C ASP A 334 -1.80 17.20 -6.47
N PRO A 335 -2.87 17.48 -5.71
CA PRO A 335 -3.92 16.51 -5.40
C PRO A 335 -4.54 15.85 -6.64
N ASP A 336 -4.60 16.57 -7.77
CA ASP A 336 -5.23 16.11 -9.01
C ASP A 336 -4.35 15.15 -9.81
N THR A 337 -3.05 15.10 -9.51
CA THR A 337 -2.16 14.10 -10.11
C THR A 337 -2.53 12.70 -9.61
N PRO A 338 -2.96 11.77 -10.49
CA PRO A 338 -3.37 10.44 -10.04
C PRO A 338 -2.21 9.68 -9.40
N CYS A 339 -2.48 8.93 -8.34
CA CYS A 339 -1.47 8.08 -7.69
C CYS A 339 -0.81 7.09 -8.66
N ARG A 340 -1.53 6.65 -9.70
CA ARG A 340 -1.00 5.83 -10.78
C ARG A 340 0.18 6.48 -11.49
N GLU A 341 0.10 7.78 -11.80
CA GLU A 341 1.17 8.51 -12.50
C GLU A 341 2.39 8.70 -11.60
N ARG A 342 2.18 9.04 -10.31
CA ARG A 342 3.28 9.08 -9.33
C ARG A 342 4.06 7.78 -9.25
N LYS A 343 3.36 6.64 -9.24
CA LYS A 343 4.00 5.31 -9.24
C LYS A 343 4.75 5.01 -10.54
N ARG A 344 4.24 5.46 -11.69
CA ARG A 344 4.92 5.33 -12.99
C ARG A 344 6.22 6.13 -13.01
N LEU A 345 6.19 7.37 -12.55
CA LEU A 345 7.39 8.19 -12.43
C LEU A 345 8.41 7.54 -11.48
N LEU A 346 7.96 7.11 -10.30
CA LEU A 346 8.81 6.41 -9.35
C LEU A 346 9.42 5.14 -9.94
N ALA A 347 8.71 4.46 -10.85
CA ALA A 347 9.18 3.25 -11.48
C ALA A 347 10.43 3.42 -12.36
N HIS A 348 10.67 4.63 -12.86
CA HIS A 348 11.87 4.99 -13.63
C HIS A 348 13.05 5.39 -12.74
N ILE A 349 12.78 5.91 -11.55
CA ILE A 349 13.80 6.48 -10.64
C ILE A 349 14.32 5.42 -9.66
N ILE A 350 13.39 4.67 -9.05
CA ILE A 350 13.68 3.73 -7.97
C ILE A 350 13.60 2.30 -8.47
N GLU A 351 14.66 1.55 -8.14
CA GLU A 351 14.78 0.12 -8.37
C GLU A 351 13.91 -0.59 -7.33
N ASP A 352 14.23 -0.45 -6.04
CA ASP A 352 13.40 -0.89 -4.92
C ASP A 352 13.70 -0.14 -3.62
N VAL A 353 12.84 -0.35 -2.63
CA VAL A 353 13.00 0.19 -1.28
C VAL A 353 12.89 -0.92 -0.26
N THR A 354 13.94 -1.12 0.52
CA THR A 354 13.95 -2.08 1.63
C THR A 354 13.41 -1.41 2.89
N LEU A 355 12.33 -1.96 3.45
CA LEU A 355 11.67 -1.46 4.64
C LEU A 355 12.00 -2.33 5.86
N LEU A 356 12.57 -1.71 6.88
CA LEU A 356 12.89 -2.35 8.16
C LEU A 356 12.22 -1.59 9.30
N LYS A 357 11.15 -2.17 9.85
CA LYS A 357 10.46 -1.66 11.03
C LYS A 357 11.26 -2.01 12.28
N LEU A 358 11.47 -1.01 13.13
CA LEU A 358 12.12 -1.13 14.43
C LEU A 358 11.09 -0.80 15.53
N PRO A 359 10.38 -1.81 16.07
CA PRO A 359 9.30 -1.58 17.03
C PRO A 359 9.76 -0.94 18.33
N ALA A 360 10.95 -1.29 18.81
CA ALA A 360 11.53 -0.76 20.06
C ALA A 360 11.80 0.75 19.96
N GLU A 361 12.32 1.20 18.81
CA GLU A 361 12.60 2.62 18.54
C GLU A 361 11.35 3.39 18.09
N GLY A 362 10.30 2.70 17.67
CA GLY A 362 9.12 3.34 17.07
C GLY A 362 9.39 3.92 15.68
N THR A 363 10.42 3.46 14.98
CA THR A 363 10.84 3.95 13.67
C THR A 363 10.74 2.86 12.58
N THR A 364 10.82 3.28 11.32
CA THR A 364 11.04 2.41 10.16
C THR A 364 12.19 3.00 9.35
N LYS A 365 13.24 2.19 9.12
CA LYS A 365 14.34 2.51 8.22
C LYS A 365 13.97 2.12 6.80
N LEU A 366 14.28 3.00 5.85
CA LEU A 366 14.04 2.87 4.43
C LEU A 366 15.38 2.89 3.72
N HIS A 367 15.79 1.78 3.09
CA HIS A 367 16.95 1.78 2.21
C HIS A 367 16.47 1.85 0.77
N VAL A 368 16.62 3.02 0.15
CA VAL A 368 16.22 3.31 -1.22
C VAL A 368 17.36 2.97 -2.15
N ARG A 369 17.11 2.09 -3.12
CA ARG A 369 18.04 1.77 -4.19
C ARG A 369 17.56 2.39 -5.49
N PHE A 370 18.35 3.29 -6.05
CA PHE A 370 18.07 3.94 -7.33
C PHE A 370 18.48 3.05 -8.50
N LYS A 371 17.89 3.29 -9.68
CA LYS A 371 18.27 2.58 -10.91
C LYS A 371 19.75 2.77 -11.31
N GLY A 372 20.37 3.86 -10.87
CA GLY A 372 21.80 4.13 -11.04
C GLY A 372 22.70 3.47 -9.98
N GLY A 373 22.21 2.53 -9.18
CA GLY A 373 22.99 1.80 -8.17
C GLY A 373 23.25 2.56 -6.86
N LYS A 374 23.04 3.89 -6.83
CA LYS A 374 23.09 4.69 -5.59
C LYS A 374 22.11 4.15 -4.55
N ILE A 375 22.55 4.09 -3.30
CA ILE A 375 21.74 3.70 -2.15
C ILE A 375 21.65 4.88 -1.18
N GLN A 376 20.44 5.15 -0.68
CA GLN A 376 20.22 6.17 0.35
C GLN A 376 19.34 5.62 1.46
N THR A 377 19.64 6.01 2.69
CA THR A 377 18.87 5.57 3.86
C THR A 377 18.08 6.72 4.44
N LEU A 378 16.79 6.50 4.68
CA LEU A 378 15.89 7.40 5.40
C LEU A 378 15.33 6.72 6.64
N THR A 379 14.87 7.50 7.60
CA THR A 379 14.17 6.98 8.78
C THR A 379 12.86 7.73 8.96
N THR A 380 11.77 6.99 9.16
CA THR A 380 10.42 7.53 9.37
C THR A 380 9.86 7.08 10.71
N MET A 381 9.04 7.93 11.34
CA MET A 381 8.33 7.55 12.57
C MET A 381 7.16 6.63 12.26
N ASN A 382 7.01 5.57 13.06
CA ASN A 382 5.84 4.72 12.98
C ASN A 382 4.62 5.46 13.52
N PRO A 383 3.44 5.32 12.88
CA PRO A 383 2.23 5.87 13.45
C PRO A 383 1.95 5.16 14.78
N LYS A 384 1.52 5.94 15.77
CA LYS A 384 1.10 5.42 17.08
C LYS A 384 0.06 4.31 16.87
N SER A 385 0.19 3.22 17.62
CA SER A 385 -0.80 2.15 17.60
C SER A 385 -2.17 2.67 18.03
N SER A 386 -3.25 1.97 17.66
CA SER A 386 -4.61 2.42 18.03
C SER A 386 -4.78 2.66 19.54
N PRO A 387 -4.27 1.80 20.45
CA PRO A 387 -4.32 2.08 21.89
C PRO A 387 -3.53 3.33 22.28
N GLN A 388 -2.34 3.54 21.70
CA GLN A 388 -1.53 4.73 21.97
C GLN A 388 -2.18 6.02 21.43
N GLN A 389 -2.94 5.96 20.33
CA GLN A 389 -3.67 7.12 19.79
C GLN A 389 -4.81 7.56 20.72
N ILE A 390 -5.47 6.61 21.38
CA ILE A 390 -6.62 6.89 22.26
C ILE A 390 -6.26 7.02 23.74
N LYS A 391 -4.97 6.91 24.07
CA LYS A 391 -4.48 7.01 25.45
C LYS A 391 -4.62 8.45 25.94
N THR A 392 -5.27 8.64 27.07
CA THR A 392 -5.37 9.95 27.74
C THR A 392 -3.98 10.44 28.12
N LYS A 393 -3.72 11.75 27.94
CA LYS A 393 -2.43 12.36 28.26
C LYS A 393 -2.15 12.25 29.77
N LEU A 394 -0.88 12.06 30.13
CA LEU A 394 -0.46 11.91 31.53
C LEU A 394 -0.84 13.15 32.38
N SER A 395 -0.70 14.34 31.82
CA SER A 395 -1.07 15.60 32.47
C SER A 395 -2.55 15.66 32.89
N ILE A 396 -3.44 15.01 32.13
CA ILE A 396 -4.87 14.95 32.48
C ILE A 396 -5.08 13.94 33.63
N ILE A 397 -4.29 12.88 33.69
CA ILE A 397 -4.37 11.87 34.76
C ILE A 397 -3.88 12.48 36.08
N GLU A 398 -2.79 13.24 36.05
CA GLU A 398 -2.28 13.99 37.21
C GLU A 398 -3.29 15.05 37.69
N LEU A 399 -3.99 15.70 36.76
CA LEU A 399 -5.06 16.62 37.10
C LEU A 399 -6.24 15.91 37.77
N VAL A 400 -6.68 14.76 37.23
CA VAL A 400 -7.71 13.92 37.86
C VAL A 400 -7.29 13.50 39.27
N ASP A 401 -6.03 13.11 39.44
CA ASP A 401 -5.50 12.69 40.73
C ASP A 401 -5.55 13.81 41.79
N ARG A 402 -5.25 15.05 41.40
CA ARG A 402 -5.41 16.22 42.28
C ARG A 402 -6.87 16.55 42.55
N LEU A 403 -7.74 16.52 41.53
CA LEU A 403 -9.16 16.87 41.71
C LEU A 403 -9.92 15.89 42.61
N LEU A 404 -9.44 14.65 42.77
CA LEU A 404 -10.03 13.67 43.69
C LEU A 404 -9.96 14.08 45.16
N ASP A 405 -9.09 15.01 45.52
CA ASP A 405 -8.99 15.55 46.87
C ASP A 405 -10.23 16.35 47.27
N ASP A 406 -10.86 17.06 46.34
CA ASP A 406 -11.94 18.01 46.65
C ASP A 406 -13.28 17.72 45.92
N TYR A 407 -13.27 16.98 44.81
CA TYR A 407 -14.45 16.76 43.96
C TYR A 407 -14.85 15.30 43.76
N ILE A 408 -16.15 15.05 43.50
CA ILE A 408 -16.67 13.72 43.10
C ILE A 408 -16.62 13.51 41.58
N TYR A 409 -16.75 12.27 41.10
CA TYR A 409 -16.54 11.95 39.68
C TYR A 409 -17.39 12.77 38.68
N PRO A 410 -18.67 13.09 38.94
CA PRO A 410 -19.44 13.99 38.08
C PRO A 410 -18.85 15.40 38.00
N GLU A 411 -18.49 15.99 39.13
CA GLU A 411 -17.88 17.32 39.21
C GLU A 411 -16.51 17.33 38.51
N ILE A 412 -15.69 16.30 38.72
CA ILE A 412 -14.40 16.16 38.01
C ILE A 412 -14.63 16.11 36.49
N ALA A 413 -15.65 15.38 36.02
CA ALA A 413 -15.95 15.32 34.60
C ALA A 413 -16.38 16.69 34.05
N GLU A 414 -17.17 17.46 34.80
CA GLU A 414 -17.58 18.83 34.45
C GLU A 414 -16.37 19.76 34.38
N ILE A 415 -15.54 19.82 35.44
CA ILE A 415 -14.33 20.64 35.50
C ILE A 415 -13.40 20.35 34.32
N LEU A 416 -13.16 19.07 34.01
CA LEU A 416 -12.33 18.69 32.86
C LEU A 416 -12.92 19.18 31.53
N ASN A 417 -14.25 19.11 31.37
CA ASN A 417 -14.92 19.54 30.15
C ASN A 417 -14.90 21.08 29.99
N GLU A 418 -15.09 21.81 31.09
CA GLU A 418 -15.03 23.28 31.18
C GLU A 418 -13.62 23.81 30.88
N GLN A 419 -12.59 23.14 31.40
CA GLN A 419 -11.18 23.45 31.08
C GLN A 419 -10.77 23.04 29.66
N GLY A 420 -11.71 22.58 28.83
CA GLY A 420 -11.47 22.21 27.44
C GLY A 420 -10.73 20.86 27.27
N HIS A 421 -10.49 20.11 28.35
CA HIS A 421 -9.91 18.79 28.26
C HIS A 421 -10.89 17.81 27.62
N ARG A 422 -10.32 16.85 26.87
CA ARG A 422 -11.09 15.83 26.15
C ARG A 422 -10.52 14.44 26.43
N PRO A 423 -11.39 13.42 26.56
CA PRO A 423 -10.95 12.05 26.76
C PRO A 423 -10.19 11.56 25.52
N GLY A 424 -9.21 10.68 25.70
CA GLY A 424 -8.40 10.18 24.57
C GLY A 424 -9.22 9.49 23.46
N GLY A 425 -10.45 9.06 23.76
CA GLY A 425 -11.41 8.59 22.77
C GLY A 425 -11.79 9.61 21.68
N THR A 426 -11.58 10.92 21.88
CA THR A 426 -11.79 11.95 20.84
C THR A 426 -10.83 11.82 19.66
N ALA A 427 -9.71 11.12 19.82
CA ALA A 427 -8.83 10.75 18.71
C ALA A 427 -9.51 9.79 17.71
N ARG A 428 -10.69 9.24 18.02
CA ARG A 428 -11.51 8.47 17.07
C ARG A 428 -12.37 9.43 16.23
N ARG A 429 -12.30 9.28 14.89
CA ARG A 429 -13.14 10.05 13.94
C ARG A 429 -14.63 9.76 14.20
N GLY A 430 -15.45 10.81 14.27
CA GLY A 430 -16.87 10.73 14.66
C GLY A 430 -17.12 10.82 16.17
N CYS A 431 -16.06 10.88 16.99
CA CYS A 431 -16.14 11.09 18.44
C CYS A 431 -15.45 12.38 18.88
N GLN A 432 -15.29 13.36 17.98
CA GLN A 432 -14.58 14.63 18.25
C GLN A 432 -15.24 15.41 19.39
N ASP A 433 -16.57 15.32 19.48
CA ASP A 433 -17.38 15.96 20.51
C ASP A 433 -17.49 15.14 21.80
N ALA A 434 -16.78 14.01 21.90
CA ALA A 434 -16.87 13.17 23.08
C ALA A 434 -16.32 13.91 24.30
N ARG A 435 -17.17 14.03 25.32
CA ARG A 435 -16.85 14.66 26.61
C ARG A 435 -16.46 13.63 27.67
N PHE A 436 -15.83 14.10 28.74
CA PHE A 436 -15.68 13.30 29.96
C PHE A 436 -17.05 13.04 30.58
N THR A 437 -17.24 11.82 31.05
CA THR A 437 -18.42 11.38 31.80
C THR A 437 -17.95 10.77 33.13
N PRO A 438 -18.81 10.67 34.15
CA PRO A 438 -18.42 10.08 35.45
C PRO A 438 -17.83 8.67 35.28
N LEU A 439 -18.38 7.87 34.35
CA LEU A 439 -17.87 6.53 34.02
C LEU A 439 -16.45 6.55 33.43
N LYS A 440 -16.12 7.54 32.57
CA LYS A 440 -14.77 7.67 32.01
C LYS A 440 -13.76 8.09 33.07
N VAL A 441 -14.16 8.95 34.02
CA VAL A 441 -13.32 9.33 35.16
C VAL A 441 -13.08 8.11 36.05
N ALA A 442 -14.13 7.37 36.40
CA ALA A 442 -14.01 6.11 37.16
C ALA A 442 -13.08 5.10 36.47
N TYR A 443 -13.17 4.96 35.15
CA TYR A 443 -12.28 4.10 34.37
C TYR A 443 -10.82 4.54 34.47
N LEU A 444 -10.52 5.84 34.40
CA LEU A 444 -9.15 6.35 34.58
C LEU A 444 -8.60 6.04 35.97
N ILE A 445 -9.42 6.22 37.01
CA ILE A 445 -9.02 5.95 38.39
C ILE A 445 -8.66 4.47 38.58
N HIS A 446 -9.49 3.58 38.07
CA HIS A 446 -9.26 2.14 38.16
C HIS A 446 -8.05 1.68 37.33
N GLU A 447 -7.95 2.13 36.07
CA GLU A 447 -6.86 1.76 35.16
C GLU A 447 -5.48 2.23 35.67
N TYR A 448 -5.41 3.45 36.20
CA TYR A 448 -4.18 4.04 36.73
C TYR A 448 -3.99 3.81 38.24
N LYS A 449 -4.88 3.04 38.88
CA LYS A 449 -4.86 2.70 40.31
C LYS A 449 -4.70 3.94 41.21
N LEU A 450 -5.40 5.01 40.88
CA LEU A 450 -5.40 6.23 41.67
C LEU A 450 -6.11 5.97 43.02
N ARG A 451 -5.61 6.60 44.09
CA ARG A 451 -6.22 6.45 45.42
C ARG A 451 -7.63 7.02 45.41
N SER A 452 -8.61 6.23 45.86
CA SER A 452 -10.01 6.64 45.84
C SER A 452 -10.25 7.84 46.76
N ARG A 453 -11.26 8.64 46.45
CA ARG A 453 -11.66 9.77 47.31
C ARG A 453 -12.05 9.32 48.71
N TYR A 454 -12.70 8.16 48.84
CA TYR A 454 -13.01 7.58 50.15
C TYR A 454 -11.76 7.38 50.99
N ASP A 455 -10.72 6.74 50.43
CA ASP A 455 -9.47 6.48 51.16
C ASP A 455 -8.73 7.79 51.50
N ARG A 456 -8.75 8.78 50.59
CA ARG A 456 -8.16 10.10 50.82
C ARG A 456 -8.83 10.81 52.01
N LEU A 457 -10.15 10.82 52.06
CA LEU A 457 -10.92 11.44 53.15
C LEU A 457 -10.78 10.67 54.47
N ARG A 458 -10.71 9.33 54.43
CA ARG A 458 -10.39 8.51 55.60
C ARG A 458 -9.02 8.83 56.18
N GLN A 459 -8.02 9.01 55.32
CA GLN A 459 -6.67 9.40 55.75
C GLN A 459 -6.64 10.78 56.42
N ARG A 460 -7.53 11.70 56.02
CA ARG A 460 -7.72 13.01 56.66
C ARG A 460 -8.48 12.94 58.00
N GLY A 461 -8.84 11.74 58.48
CA GLY A 461 -9.54 11.54 59.75
C GLY A 461 -11.06 11.63 59.68
N MET A 462 -11.65 11.68 58.49
CA MET A 462 -13.11 11.79 58.36
C MET A 462 -13.80 10.47 58.69
N LEU A 463 -14.92 10.58 59.40
CA LEU A 463 -15.66 9.46 59.95
C LEU A 463 -16.85 9.07 59.07
N THR A 464 -17.19 7.79 59.08
CA THR A 464 -18.45 7.30 58.50
C THR A 464 -19.64 7.83 59.31
N ARG A 465 -20.85 7.80 58.73
CA ARG A 465 -22.06 8.24 59.44
C ARG A 465 -22.26 7.52 60.77
N GLN A 466 -21.95 6.22 60.81
CA GLN A 466 -22.06 5.38 62.00
C GLN A 466 -20.99 5.73 63.05
N GLU A 467 -19.73 5.89 62.64
CA GLU A 467 -18.65 6.31 63.54
C GLU A 467 -18.89 7.72 64.09
N ALA A 468 -19.33 8.66 63.27
CA ALA A 468 -19.66 10.02 63.70
C ALA A 468 -20.84 10.05 64.68
N ALA A 469 -21.86 9.21 64.44
CA ALA A 469 -22.98 9.04 65.35
C ALA A 469 -22.54 8.50 66.72
N ALA A 470 -21.65 7.50 66.73
CA ALA A 470 -21.08 6.94 67.94
C ALA A 470 -20.21 7.97 68.68
N HIS A 471 -19.38 8.73 67.95
CA HIS A 471 -18.49 9.75 68.53
C HIS A 471 -19.26 10.89 69.22
N LEU A 472 -20.40 11.32 68.64
CA LEU A 472 -21.24 12.39 69.17
C LEU A 472 -22.38 11.90 70.08
N ASN A 473 -22.50 10.58 70.29
CA ASN A 473 -23.60 9.95 71.03
C ASN A 473 -25.01 10.37 70.52
N ILE A 474 -25.18 10.44 69.19
CA ILE A 474 -26.44 10.80 68.51
C ILE A 474 -26.85 9.74 67.49
N SER A 475 -28.09 9.80 66.97
CA SER A 475 -28.49 8.87 65.90
C SER A 475 -27.91 9.28 64.55
N GLU A 476 -27.71 8.32 63.64
CA GLU A 476 -27.24 8.59 62.27
C GLU A 476 -28.12 9.60 61.52
N GLN A 477 -29.44 9.58 61.76
CA GLN A 477 -30.37 10.57 61.20
C GLN A 477 -30.09 11.98 61.74
N THR A 478 -29.69 12.09 63.01
CA THR A 478 -29.31 13.36 63.63
C THR A 478 -28.02 13.90 63.01
N VAL A 479 -27.01 13.05 62.78
CA VAL A 479 -25.77 13.41 62.04
C VAL A 479 -26.12 13.98 60.66
N ALA A 480 -26.95 13.27 59.89
CA ALA A 480 -27.37 13.75 58.57
C ALA A 480 -28.11 15.10 58.63
N ARG A 481 -28.93 15.30 59.67
CA ARG A 481 -29.65 16.56 59.89
C ARG A 481 -28.71 17.70 60.31
N TRP A 482 -27.73 17.43 61.17
CA TRP A 482 -26.71 18.39 61.58
C TRP A 482 -25.84 18.83 60.41
N ALA A 483 -25.46 17.89 59.54
CA ALA A 483 -24.75 18.21 58.31
C ALA A 483 -25.59 19.06 57.34
N LYS A 484 -26.91 18.82 57.28
CA LYS A 484 -27.83 19.65 56.47
C LYS A 484 -27.87 21.10 56.97
N PHE A 485 -27.75 21.32 58.28
CA PHE A 485 -27.73 22.63 58.90
C PHE A 485 -26.31 23.21 59.06
N GLY A 486 -25.27 22.59 58.50
CA GLY A 486 -23.91 23.11 58.52
C GLY A 486 -23.22 23.07 59.90
N LEU A 487 -23.77 22.32 60.86
CA LEU A 487 -23.13 22.14 62.18
C LEU A 487 -21.92 21.20 62.12
N ILE A 488 -21.94 20.26 61.18
CA ILE A 488 -20.82 19.36 60.87
C ILE A 488 -20.58 19.37 59.36
N THR A 489 -19.33 19.30 58.94
CA THR A 489 -18.99 19.33 57.51
C THR A 489 -19.18 17.94 56.92
N ARG A 490 -19.93 17.86 55.81
CA ARG A 490 -20.06 16.62 55.03
C ARG A 490 -19.21 16.71 53.78
N HIS A 491 -18.44 15.65 53.54
CA HIS A 491 -17.61 15.49 52.35
C HIS A 491 -18.15 14.32 51.53
N ALA A 492 -18.81 14.63 50.42
CA ALA A 492 -19.29 13.58 49.51
C ALA A 492 -18.10 12.88 48.87
N TYR A 493 -18.06 11.54 48.89
CA TYR A 493 -17.05 10.77 48.17
C TYR A 493 -17.60 10.09 46.91
N ASN A 494 -18.93 10.00 46.80
CA ASN A 494 -19.65 9.66 45.58
C ASN A 494 -21.03 10.38 45.59
N GLY A 495 -21.88 10.11 44.59
CA GLY A 495 -23.19 10.78 44.47
C GLY A 495 -24.23 10.42 45.55
N HIS A 496 -23.97 9.45 46.43
CA HIS A 496 -24.95 8.94 47.39
C HIS A 496 -24.46 8.92 48.85
N TYR A 497 -23.15 8.91 49.06
CA TYR A 497 -22.54 8.70 50.35
C TYR A 497 -21.49 9.77 50.65
N SER A 498 -21.37 10.10 51.94
CA SER A 498 -20.47 11.13 52.46
C SER A 498 -19.76 10.64 53.70
N LEU A 499 -18.58 11.20 53.95
CA LEU A 499 -17.90 11.14 55.24
C LEU A 499 -18.09 12.47 55.96
N TYR A 500 -17.94 12.45 57.27
CA TYR A 500 -18.23 13.56 58.14
C TYR A 500 -16.96 13.99 58.87
N GLU A 501 -16.76 15.29 58.91
CA GLU A 501 -15.72 15.94 59.69
C GLU A 501 -16.40 16.61 60.88
N ILE A 502 -15.95 16.22 62.07
CA ILE A 502 -16.46 16.75 63.34
C ILE A 502 -15.48 17.84 63.75
N ALA A 503 -15.95 19.08 63.82
CA ALA A 503 -15.15 20.19 64.32
C ALA A 503 -15.02 20.10 65.85
N ASP A 504 -13.87 20.48 66.40
CA ASP A 504 -13.59 20.52 67.85
C ASP A 504 -14.34 21.65 68.60
N GLY A 505 -15.46 22.15 68.06
CA GLY A 505 -16.29 23.19 68.67
C GLY A 505 -17.40 22.62 69.55
N ASP A 506 -17.95 23.44 70.45
CA ASP A 506 -19.10 23.11 71.31
C ASP A 506 -20.37 22.90 70.47
N LEU A 507 -20.51 21.70 69.90
CA LEU A 507 -21.69 21.32 69.13
C LEU A 507 -22.94 21.37 70.02
N PRO A 508 -24.09 21.86 69.49
CA PRO A 508 -25.29 22.04 70.29
C PRO A 508 -25.80 20.70 70.84
N GLN A 509 -26.13 20.66 72.13
CA GLN A 509 -26.61 19.44 72.77
C GLN A 509 -27.91 18.94 72.10
N LYS A 510 -28.01 17.62 71.91
CA LYS A 510 -29.22 16.99 71.35
C LYS A 510 -30.41 17.30 72.26
N GLN A 511 -31.39 18.03 71.74
CA GLN A 511 -32.63 18.36 72.43
C GLN A 511 -33.82 18.18 71.48
N CYS A 512 -34.92 17.61 71.98
CA CYS A 512 -36.18 17.41 71.28
C CYS A 512 -37.24 18.39 71.81
N SER A 513 -37.03 19.69 71.64
CA SER A 513 -38.06 20.70 71.96
C SER A 513 -38.77 21.13 70.69
N ARG A 514 -40.11 21.10 70.70
CA ARG A 514 -40.95 21.68 69.64
C ARG A 514 -40.80 23.20 69.57
N TRP A 515 -40.43 23.82 70.68
CA TRP A 515 -40.31 25.27 70.85
C TRP A 515 -38.87 25.78 70.65
N ASN A 516 -37.91 24.87 70.42
CA ASN A 516 -36.52 25.21 70.10
C ASN A 516 -35.97 24.27 69.00
N PRO A 517 -36.44 24.44 67.75
CA PRO A 517 -36.01 23.66 66.60
C PRO A 517 -34.49 23.65 66.43
N LEU A 518 -33.96 22.58 65.82
CA LEU A 518 -32.54 22.50 65.47
C LEU A 518 -32.13 23.60 64.47
N GLU A 519 -33.05 24.04 63.62
CA GLU A 519 -32.82 25.10 62.62
C GLU A 519 -32.47 26.43 63.29
N ASP A 520 -33.28 26.86 64.27
CA ASP A 520 -33.06 28.09 65.03
C ASP A 520 -31.76 28.04 65.83
N ARG A 521 -31.42 26.87 66.40
CA ARG A 521 -30.17 26.66 67.13
C ARG A 521 -28.95 26.65 66.22
N ALA A 522 -29.08 26.07 65.03
CA ALA A 522 -28.00 26.08 64.05
C ALA A 522 -27.76 27.50 63.52
N ALA A 523 -28.82 28.28 63.30
CA ALA A 523 -28.73 29.69 62.93
C ALA A 523 -28.04 30.53 64.03
N ALA A 524 -28.42 30.33 65.31
CA ALA A 524 -27.78 30.99 66.44
C ALA A 524 -26.30 30.59 66.59
N TYR A 525 -25.97 29.30 66.38
CA TYR A 525 -24.61 28.80 66.44
C TYR A 525 -23.73 29.36 65.32
N GLN A 526 -24.27 29.46 64.10
CA GLN A 526 -23.58 30.10 62.97
C GLN A 526 -23.34 31.58 63.21
N GLN A 527 -24.32 32.32 63.75
CA GLN A 527 -24.17 33.72 64.15
C GLN A 527 -23.05 33.90 65.19
N MET A 528 -23.01 33.04 66.21
CA MET A 528 -21.95 33.05 67.24
C MET A 528 -20.55 32.75 66.68
N GLN A 529 -20.43 31.97 65.61
CA GLN A 529 -19.14 31.71 64.97
C GLN A 529 -18.68 32.85 64.03
N THR A 530 -19.61 33.66 63.51
CA THR A 530 -19.30 34.80 62.63
C THR A 530 -19.03 36.12 63.35
N GLU A 531 -19.44 36.27 64.61
CA GLU A 531 -19.14 37.49 65.41
C GLU A 531 -17.70 37.45 65.97
N PRO A 532 -16.86 38.49 65.72
CA PRO A 532 -15.53 38.56 66.31
C PRO A 532 -15.67 38.78 67.82
N ARG A 533 -15.00 37.94 68.63
CA ARG A 533 -14.88 38.11 70.09
C ARG A 533 -14.32 39.50 70.40
N THR A 534 -15.17 40.44 70.81
CA THR A 534 -14.73 41.71 71.40
C THR A 534 -14.20 41.44 72.81
N SER A 535 -12.90 41.65 73.01
CA SER A 535 -12.25 41.57 74.31
C SER A 535 -12.56 42.82 75.14
N THR A 536 -13.51 42.74 76.05
CA THR A 536 -13.60 43.68 77.18
C THR A 536 -12.85 43.07 78.36
N GLY A 537 -11.57 43.42 78.50
CA GLY A 537 -10.82 43.22 79.74
C GLY A 537 -11.11 44.37 80.70
N GLU A 538 -11.92 44.13 81.72
CA GLU A 538 -11.99 44.98 82.91
C GLU A 538 -10.78 44.65 83.80
N GLU A 539 -9.77 45.51 83.79
CA GLU A 539 -8.75 45.54 84.85
C GLU A 539 -9.35 46.18 86.11
N ARG A 540 -9.61 45.35 87.13
CA ARG A 540 -9.77 45.80 88.52
C ARG A 540 -8.39 46.00 89.13
N GLY A 541 -7.98 47.26 89.32
CA GLY A 541 -6.86 47.63 90.19
C GLY A 541 -7.34 47.92 91.61
N VAL A 542 -6.81 47.20 92.60
CA VAL A 542 -6.77 47.57 94.02
C VAL A 542 -5.39 47.16 94.56
N VAL A 543 -4.48 48.12 94.70
CA VAL A 543 -3.90 48.70 95.93
C VAL A 543 -2.95 49.82 95.49
#